data_AF-A0A2N5KS13-F1
#
_entry.id   AF-A0A2N5KS13-F1
#
_cell.length_a   1.000
_cell.length_b   1.000
_cell.length_c   1.000
_cell.angle_alpha   90.00
_cell.angle_beta   90.00
_cell.angle_gamma   90.00
#
_symmetry.space_group_name_H-M   'P 1'
#
loop_
_entity.id
_entity.type
_entity.pdbx_description
1 polymer ?
#
loop_
_entity_poly.entity_id
_entity_poly.type
_entity_poly.pdbx_seq_one_letter_code
_entity_poly.pdbx_strand_id
1 'polypeptide(L)'
;MAGAEELIRRPGGDRFIKVLEHGSMEVELYAPRGMDAQTPHSRDELYVVVSRTGEFANGPERHPFGSGDVLSVPAAVEHRFEDFTDDLAVWVVFHGPEGGEAPGGGA
;
A
#
# COMPACT_ATOMS: atom_id res chain seq x y z
N MET A 1 5.16 -22.10 4.53
CA MET A 1 4.83 -20.66 4.59
C MET A 1 3.31 -20.57 4.62
N ALA A 2 2.69 -20.28 5.75
CA ALA A 2 1.27 -19.94 5.76
C ALA A 2 1.13 -18.67 4.90
N GLY A 3 0.38 -18.75 3.80
CA GLY A 3 0.43 -17.76 2.73
C GLY A 3 -0.25 -16.44 3.11
N ALA A 4 0.18 -15.35 2.48
CA ALA A 4 -0.46 -14.03 2.46
C ALA A 4 -2.00 -14.10 2.39
N GLU A 5 -2.53 -15.06 1.64
CA GLU A 5 -3.96 -15.31 1.48
C GLU A 5 -4.71 -15.71 2.77
N GLU A 6 -4.05 -16.37 3.72
CA GLU A 6 -4.70 -16.75 4.98
C GLU A 6 -4.84 -15.54 5.93
N LEU A 7 -3.93 -14.57 5.84
CA LEU A 7 -4.02 -13.30 6.55
C LEU A 7 -5.17 -12.45 6.02
N ILE A 8 -5.31 -12.36 4.69
CA ILE A 8 -6.41 -11.64 4.00
C ILE A 8 -7.79 -12.18 4.44
N ARG A 9 -7.88 -13.49 4.72
CA ARG A 9 -9.16 -14.17 4.98
C ARG A 9 -9.55 -14.31 6.46
N ARG A 10 -8.70 -13.92 7.41
CA ARG A 10 -8.99 -14.08 8.85
C ARG A 10 -9.80 -12.92 9.42
N PRO A 11 -11.02 -13.16 9.96
CA PRO A 11 -11.75 -12.15 10.71
C PRO A 11 -10.99 -11.77 11.98
N GLY A 12 -10.80 -10.47 12.24
CA GLY A 12 -10.19 -9.95 13.47
C GLY A 12 -8.67 -10.11 13.58
N GLY A 13 -7.97 -10.52 12.52
CA GLY A 13 -6.51 -10.55 12.48
C GLY A 13 -5.87 -9.20 12.13
N ASP A 14 -4.54 -9.14 12.26
CA ASP A 14 -3.72 -8.00 11.84
C ASP A 14 -4.03 -7.61 10.39
N ARG A 15 -4.05 -6.31 10.13
CA ARG A 15 -4.36 -5.76 8.79
C ARG A 15 -3.16 -5.73 7.88
N PHE A 16 -1.97 -6.02 8.39
CA PHE A 16 -0.76 -6.13 7.60
C PHE A 16 0.14 -7.24 8.12
N ILE A 17 1.05 -7.70 7.27
CA ILE A 17 2.17 -8.55 7.66
C ILE A 17 3.41 -8.14 6.87
N LYS A 18 4.51 -7.90 7.59
CA LYS A 18 5.82 -7.73 6.97
C LYS A 18 6.36 -9.08 6.50
N VAL A 19 6.76 -9.15 5.24
CA VAL A 19 7.21 -10.40 4.60
C VAL A 19 8.69 -10.37 4.19
N LEU A 20 9.26 -9.18 4.00
CA LEU A 20 10.66 -9.02 3.61
C LEU A 20 11.21 -7.68 4.09
N GLU A 21 12.48 -7.70 4.51
CA GLU A 21 13.31 -6.50 4.71
C GLU A 21 14.66 -6.73 4.02
N HIS A 22 15.12 -5.76 3.26
CA HIS A 22 16.44 -5.81 2.60
C HIS A 22 16.96 -4.39 2.30
N GLY A 23 18.06 -4.01 2.96
CA GLY A 23 18.58 -2.63 2.85
C GLY A 23 17.56 -1.64 3.40
N SER A 24 17.20 -0.62 2.62
CA SER A 24 16.12 0.31 2.95
C SER A 24 14.74 -0.18 2.52
N MET A 25 14.65 -1.32 1.82
CA MET A 25 13.39 -1.84 1.30
C MET A 25 12.69 -2.70 2.35
N GLU A 26 11.39 -2.48 2.49
CA GLU A 26 10.50 -3.28 3.31
C GLU A 26 9.26 -3.61 2.50
N VAL A 27 8.83 -4.87 2.56
CA VAL A 27 7.65 -5.34 1.84
C VAL A 27 6.66 -5.89 2.85
N GLU A 28 5.43 -5.38 2.78
CA GLU A 28 4.31 -5.88 3.55
C GLU A 28 3.14 -6.25 2.65
N LEU A 29 2.31 -7.16 3.13
CA LEU A 29 0.95 -7.31 2.61
C LEU A 29 0.03 -6.49 3.50
N TYR A 30 -0.77 -5.61 2.91
CA TYR A 30 -1.79 -4.82 3.60
C TYR A 30 -3.19 -5.16 3.10
N ALA A 31 -4.14 -5.31 4.03
CA ALA A 31 -5.51 -5.73 3.77
C ALA A 31 -6.51 -4.98 4.68
N PRO A 32 -6.77 -3.68 4.41
CA PRO A 32 -7.71 -2.88 5.18
C PRO A 32 -9.14 -3.43 5.05
N ARG A 33 -9.99 -3.15 6.04
CA ARG A 33 -11.39 -3.59 6.10
C ARG A 33 -12.28 -2.47 6.61
N GLY A 34 -13.33 -2.12 5.88
CA GLY A 34 -14.21 -0.99 6.17
C GLY A 34 -13.57 0.39 6.00
N MET A 35 -12.43 0.63 6.66
CA MET A 35 -11.67 1.87 6.58
C MET A 35 -10.17 1.57 6.49
N ASP A 36 -9.49 2.35 5.66
CA ASP A 36 -8.05 2.41 5.65
C ASP A 36 -7.53 3.29 6.80
N ALA A 37 -6.72 2.70 7.67
CA ALA A 37 -6.19 3.34 8.87
C ALA A 37 -4.75 3.85 8.70
N GLN A 38 -4.20 3.83 7.48
CA GLN A 38 -2.85 4.32 7.22
C GLN A 38 -2.68 5.80 7.58
N THR A 39 -1.48 6.14 8.01
CA THR A 39 -1.01 7.50 8.25
C THR A 39 0.14 7.79 7.29
N PRO A 40 0.43 9.05 6.95
CA PRO A 40 1.57 9.37 6.11
C PRO A 40 2.87 8.73 6.62
N HIS A 41 3.57 8.02 5.75
CA HIS A 41 4.86 7.43 6.07
C HIS A 41 6.00 8.35 5.62
N SER A 42 7.15 8.18 6.26
CA SER A 42 8.32 9.03 6.03
C SER A 42 9.23 8.54 4.89
N ARG A 43 8.91 7.41 4.26
CA ARG A 43 9.57 6.86 3.08
C ARG A 43 8.58 6.80 1.92
N ASP A 44 9.10 6.64 0.70
CA ASP A 44 8.25 6.42 -0.46
C ASP A 44 7.58 5.05 -0.39
N GLU A 45 6.36 4.99 -0.91
CA GLU A 45 5.55 3.79 -0.97
C GLU A 45 5.20 3.45 -2.41
N LEU A 46 5.27 2.16 -2.71
CA LEU A 46 4.71 1.59 -3.93
C LEU A 46 3.73 0.49 -3.55
N TYR A 47 2.53 0.55 -4.13
CA TYR A 47 1.51 -0.46 -3.97
C TYR A 47 1.36 -1.28 -5.23
N VAL A 48 1.21 -2.60 -5.08
CA VAL A 48 0.73 -3.49 -6.15
C VAL A 48 -0.61 -4.05 -5.70
N VAL A 49 -1.67 -3.71 -6.43
CA VAL A 49 -3.03 -4.15 -6.09
C VAL A 49 -3.18 -5.63 -6.43
N VAL A 50 -3.40 -6.47 -5.42
CA VAL A 50 -3.58 -7.92 -5.62
C VAL A 50 -4.98 -8.20 -6.13
N SER A 51 -5.98 -7.56 -5.52
CA SER A 51 -7.38 -7.80 -5.87
C SER A 51 -8.26 -6.59 -5.59
N ARG A 52 -9.30 -6.45 -6.43
CA ARG A 52 -10.44 -5.52 -6.34
C ARG A 52 -10.15 -4.12 -6.87
N THR A 53 -11.21 -3.31 -6.88
CA THR A 53 -11.25 -1.95 -7.38
C THR A 53 -11.68 -1.00 -6.28
N GLY A 54 -11.37 0.28 -6.45
CA GLY A 54 -11.79 1.36 -5.57
C GLY A 54 -11.23 2.67 -6.10
N GLU A 55 -11.24 3.69 -5.25
CA GLU A 55 -10.56 4.96 -5.49
C GLU A 55 -9.35 5.05 -4.57
N PHE A 56 -8.24 5.58 -5.09
CA PHE A 56 -7.04 5.86 -4.31
C PHE A 56 -6.86 7.37 -4.24
N ALA A 57 -7.00 7.91 -3.03
CA ALA A 57 -6.65 9.29 -2.74
C ALA A 57 -5.13 9.39 -2.58
N ASN A 58 -4.49 10.28 -3.34
CA ASN A 58 -3.06 10.57 -3.28
C ASN A 58 -2.88 12.10 -3.23
N GLY A 59 -2.73 12.62 -2.02
CA GLY A 59 -2.86 14.05 -1.75
C GLY A 59 -4.22 14.58 -2.23
N PRO A 60 -4.26 15.62 -3.08
CA PRO A 60 -5.53 16.19 -3.57
C PRO A 60 -6.18 15.35 -4.69
N GLU A 61 -5.42 14.43 -5.31
CA GLU A 61 -5.85 13.66 -6.48
C GLU A 61 -6.52 12.34 -6.08
N ARG A 62 -7.47 11.90 -6.90
CA ARG A 62 -8.13 10.60 -6.77
C ARG A 62 -7.98 9.84 -8.06
N HIS A 63 -7.66 8.57 -7.94
CA HIS A 63 -7.45 7.68 -9.07
C HIS A 63 -8.27 6.41 -8.90
N PRO A 64 -9.06 6.00 -9.91
CA PRO A 64 -9.60 4.66 -9.90
C PRO A 64 -8.45 3.66 -9.97
N PHE A 65 -8.55 2.58 -9.21
CA PHE A 65 -7.62 1.45 -9.29
C PHE A 65 -8.37 0.13 -9.47
N GLY A 66 -7.64 -0.87 -9.94
CA GLY A 66 -8.06 -2.26 -10.06
C GLY A 66 -6.92 -3.24 -9.81
N SER A 67 -7.25 -4.53 -9.81
CA SER A 67 -6.27 -5.61 -9.66
C SER A 67 -5.15 -5.49 -10.70
N GLY A 68 -3.91 -5.55 -10.23
CA GLY A 68 -2.71 -5.43 -11.07
C GLY A 68 -2.17 -4.01 -11.23
N ASP A 69 -2.93 -2.99 -10.81
CA ASP A 69 -2.44 -1.61 -10.85
C ASP A 69 -1.29 -1.41 -9.86
N VAL A 70 -0.42 -0.47 -10.23
CA VAL A 70 0.71 -0.03 -9.43
C VAL A 70 0.54 1.44 -9.09
N LEU A 71 0.55 1.74 -7.80
CA LEU A 71 0.36 3.10 -7.27
C LEU A 71 1.65 3.52 -6.57
N SER A 72 2.00 4.81 -6.65
CA SER A 72 3.18 5.36 -5.98
C SER A 72 2.79 6.56 -5.15
N VAL A 73 3.33 6.62 -3.93
CA VAL A 73 3.12 7.72 -3.01
C VAL A 73 4.48 8.23 -2.53
N PRO A 74 4.80 9.51 -2.78
CA PRO A 74 5.97 10.14 -2.19
C PRO A 74 5.88 10.20 -0.67
N ALA A 75 7.04 10.18 0.00
CA ALA A 75 7.12 10.36 1.43
C ALA A 75 6.32 11.57 1.94
N ALA A 76 5.70 11.39 3.10
CA ALA A 76 4.86 12.34 3.82
C ALA A 76 3.58 12.79 3.10
N VAL A 77 3.25 12.23 1.94
CA VAL A 77 1.98 12.51 1.25
C VAL A 77 0.85 11.71 1.91
N GLU A 78 -0.20 12.42 2.32
CA GLU A 78 -1.45 11.80 2.76
C GLU A 78 -2.06 11.00 1.62
N HIS A 79 -2.38 9.74 1.89
CA HIS A 79 -3.00 8.85 0.93
C HIS A 79 -3.99 7.92 1.62
N ARG A 80 -4.94 7.38 0.85
CA ARG A 80 -5.99 6.52 1.37
C ARG A 80 -6.60 5.65 0.28
N PHE A 81 -6.85 4.39 0.59
CA PHE A 81 -7.81 3.59 -0.16
C PHE A 81 -9.24 3.97 0.25
N GLU A 82 -10.08 4.31 -0.72
CA GLU A 82 -11.47 4.73 -0.55
C GLU A 82 -12.39 3.84 -1.40
N ASP A 83 -13.66 3.76 -1.00
CA ASP A 83 -14.73 3.03 -1.72
C ASP A 83 -14.38 1.59 -2.15
N PHE A 84 -13.54 0.90 -1.38
CA PHE A 84 -13.07 -0.45 -1.66
C PHE A 84 -13.93 -1.51 -0.95
N THR A 85 -13.93 -2.74 -1.47
CA THR A 85 -14.63 -3.87 -0.83
C THR A 85 -13.81 -4.46 0.32
N ASP A 86 -14.47 -5.08 1.31
CA ASP A 86 -13.87 -5.71 2.50
C ASP A 86 -12.88 -6.87 2.24
N ASP A 87 -12.40 -7.04 1.02
CA ASP A 87 -11.38 -7.99 0.65
C ASP A 87 -10.25 -7.38 -0.19
N LEU A 88 -10.10 -6.05 -0.16
CA LEU A 88 -8.92 -5.37 -0.70
C LEU A 88 -7.64 -5.96 -0.10
N ALA A 89 -6.65 -6.20 -0.96
CA ALA A 89 -5.32 -6.60 -0.56
C ALA A 89 -4.30 -5.97 -1.52
N VAL A 90 -3.24 -5.43 -0.95
CA VAL A 90 -2.15 -4.80 -1.69
C VAL A 90 -0.83 -5.28 -1.14
N TRP A 91 0.16 -5.45 -2.00
CA TRP A 91 1.54 -5.41 -1.55
C TRP A 91 1.93 -3.95 -1.38
N VAL A 92 2.51 -3.58 -0.26
CA VAL A 92 3.17 -2.29 -0.07
C VAL A 92 4.66 -2.50 -0.01
N VAL A 93 5.41 -1.66 -0.71
CA VAL A 93 6.86 -1.61 -0.71
C VAL A 93 7.26 -0.24 -0.22
N PHE A 94 7.83 -0.18 0.97
CA PHE A 94 8.51 1.02 1.45
C PHE A 94 9.93 1.01 0.91
N HIS A 95 10.37 2.10 0.30
CA HIS A 95 11.73 2.19 -0.25
C HIS A 95 12.35 3.59 -0.10
N GLY A 96 13.65 3.65 -0.34
CA GLY A 96 14.42 4.89 -0.25
C GLY A 96 14.73 5.33 1.19
N PRO A 97 15.40 6.49 1.34
CA PRO A 97 15.71 7.06 2.63
C PRO A 97 14.48 7.73 3.28
N GLU A 98 14.62 8.10 4.54
CA GLU A 98 13.70 9.03 5.20
C GLU A 98 13.62 10.35 4.42
N GLY A 99 12.41 10.82 4.15
CA GLY A 99 12.14 11.96 3.27
C GLY A 99 11.88 11.61 1.80
N GLY A 100 11.97 10.33 1.43
CA GLY A 100 11.70 9.86 0.07
C GLY A 100 12.87 9.97 -0.89
N GLU A 101 12.73 9.40 -2.07
CA GLU A 101 13.71 9.54 -3.14
C GLU A 101 13.71 10.97 -3.69
N ALA A 102 14.86 11.42 -4.17
CA ALA A 102 14.93 12.68 -4.91
C ALA A 102 14.06 12.57 -6.18
N PRO A 103 13.37 13.65 -6.61
CA PRO A 103 12.66 13.64 -7.88
C PRO A 103 13.63 13.20 -8.99
N GLY A 104 13.40 12.03 -9.56
CA GLY A 104 14.17 11.57 -10.70
C GLY A 104 13.99 12.56 -11.84
N GLY A 105 15.09 12.95 -12.51
CA GLY A 105 14.98 13.55 -13.83
C GLY A 105 14.26 12.54 -14.72
N GLY A 106 13.01 12.84 -15.07
CA GLY A 106 12.10 11.89 -15.71
C GLY A 106 12.69 11.22 -16.95
N ALA A 107 12.28 9.96 -17.17
CA ALA A 107 12.39 9.30 -18.46
C ALA A 107 11.37 9.88 -19.46
#